data_AF-A0A820WJY2-F1
#
_entry.id   AF-A0A820WJY2-F1
#
_cell.length_a   1.000
_cell.length_b   1.000
_cell.length_c   1.000
_cell.angle_alpha   90.00
_cell.angle_beta   90.00
_cell.angle_gamma   90.00
#
_symmetry.space_group_name_H-M   'P 1'
#
loop_
_entity.id
_entity.type
_entity.pdbx_description
1 polymer ?
#
loop_
_entity_poly.entity_id
_entity_poly.type
_entity_poly.pdbx_seq_one_letter_code
_entity_poly.pdbx_strand_id
1 'polypeptide(L)'
;MLCPSNKFALTLNQYFVEKVIPRKNSIYKAVREVSKVVTEVLQEVEAQEPRFISSLNETNGRFEGLTVKSETEFEVVLYLNQMGVFNFVDDGTIPGCAVLKLSDGRKRSMSLWVEFITASGYLSARKIRSRFQALVAQSCEKCPCRSYVQLLTDTSEVRLRIHDKFIVHIVPAFRCAGLWPRSASHWPYSSTQFSIWPSPNQVNNVKNEGFNILSKESIYMKDKQASSEGDAWIMSFTEAEDHLLQNGTRRKCLSILKTLCDRNFDATPVTNYVLKSLILYECEKHPNEHEWSDEQTLGDRLNGILLQLISCLQCRKCPHYFLPSVDLFKGKSVQSLDCAAKQCWQLTREMLINRQCFDKL
;
A
#
# COMPACT_ATOMS: atom_id res chain seq x y z
N MET A 1 -17.09 -19.53 -25.05
CA MET A 1 -18.50 -19.92 -24.84
C MET A 1 -19.18 -18.69 -24.25
N LEU A 2 -19.90 -17.94 -25.10
CA LEU A 2 -20.42 -16.59 -24.81
C LEU A 2 -21.61 -16.68 -23.85
N CYS A 3 -21.50 -16.04 -22.69
CA CYS A 3 -22.57 -15.93 -21.70
C CYS A 3 -23.64 -14.94 -22.20
N PRO A 4 -24.95 -15.15 -21.95
CA PRO A 4 -25.94 -14.09 -22.17
C PRO A 4 -25.68 -12.99 -21.14
N SER A 5 -24.99 -11.94 -21.58
CA SER A 5 -24.13 -11.07 -20.78
C SER A 5 -24.86 -10.06 -19.87
N ASN A 6 -26.18 -9.93 -19.99
CA ASN A 6 -26.93 -8.89 -19.28
C ASN A 6 -27.24 -9.27 -17.81
N LYS A 7 -27.49 -10.55 -17.50
CA LYS A 7 -27.91 -10.96 -16.14
C LYS A 7 -26.77 -10.92 -15.12
N PHE A 8 -25.56 -11.33 -15.50
CA PHE A 8 -24.38 -11.29 -14.61
C PHE A 8 -23.99 -9.85 -14.26
N ALA A 9 -23.96 -8.97 -15.27
CA ALA A 9 -23.71 -7.54 -15.08
C ALA A 9 -24.71 -6.90 -14.11
N LEU A 10 -26.00 -7.27 -14.19
CA LEU A 10 -27.02 -6.81 -13.26
C LEU A 10 -26.75 -7.27 -11.83
N THR A 11 -26.48 -8.56 -11.61
CA THR A 11 -26.16 -9.10 -10.26
C THR A 11 -24.88 -8.51 -9.68
N LEU A 12 -23.88 -8.23 -10.53
CA LEU A 12 -22.63 -7.58 -10.09
C LEU A 12 -22.87 -6.13 -9.67
N ASN A 13 -23.72 -5.40 -10.40
CA ASN A 13 -24.13 -4.06 -10.01
C ASN A 13 -24.92 -4.07 -8.70
N GLN A 14 -25.81 -5.04 -8.51
CA GLN A 14 -26.53 -5.21 -7.26
C GLN A 14 -25.57 -5.48 -6.10
N TYR A 15 -24.61 -6.40 -6.27
CA TYR A 15 -23.54 -6.63 -5.28
C TYR A 15 -22.75 -5.37 -4.96
N PHE A 16 -22.45 -4.57 -5.98
CA PHE A 16 -21.75 -3.30 -5.78
C PHE A 16 -22.56 -2.35 -4.89
N VAL A 17 -23.86 -2.21 -5.15
CA VAL A 17 -24.74 -1.33 -4.36
C VAL A 17 -24.97 -1.87 -2.95
N GLU A 18 -25.20 -3.17 -2.80
CA GLU A 18 -25.62 -3.77 -1.52
C GLU A 18 -24.46 -4.16 -0.60
N LYS A 19 -23.28 -4.45 -1.14
CA LYS A 19 -22.12 -4.92 -0.35
C LYS A 19 -20.95 -3.96 -0.43
N VAL A 20 -20.56 -3.53 -1.64
CA VAL A 20 -19.36 -2.71 -1.83
C VAL A 20 -19.56 -1.29 -1.30
N ILE A 21 -20.70 -0.63 -1.60
CA ILE A 21 -20.99 0.73 -1.12
C ILE A 21 -21.09 0.76 0.42
N PRO A 22 -21.85 -0.11 1.11
CA PRO A 22 -21.89 -0.15 2.57
C PRO A 22 -20.53 -0.37 3.22
N ARG A 23 -19.72 -1.29 2.68
CA ARG A 23 -18.32 -1.48 3.13
C ARG A 23 -17.52 -0.20 3.00
N LYS A 24 -17.56 0.49 1.85
CA LYS A 24 -16.86 1.77 1.64
C LYS A 24 -17.34 2.84 2.63
N ASN A 25 -18.64 2.95 2.88
CA ASN A 25 -19.21 3.91 3.81
C ASN A 25 -18.78 3.62 5.26
N SER A 26 -18.74 2.34 5.66
CA SER A 26 -18.24 1.92 6.97
C SER A 26 -16.77 2.27 7.16
N ILE A 27 -15.93 1.92 6.18
CA ILE A 27 -14.50 2.25 6.17
C ILE A 27 -14.30 3.77 6.22
N TYR A 28 -15.07 4.54 5.46
CA TYR A 28 -14.94 6.00 5.44
C TYR A 28 -15.26 6.64 6.80
N LYS A 29 -16.27 6.12 7.51
CA LYS A 29 -16.56 6.53 8.89
C LYS A 29 -15.38 6.22 9.82
N ALA A 30 -14.83 4.99 9.74
CA ALA A 30 -13.68 4.59 10.54
C ALA A 30 -12.43 5.43 10.23
N VAL A 31 -12.18 5.74 8.96
CA VAL A 31 -11.08 6.61 8.52
C VAL A 31 -11.20 8.00 9.16
N ARG A 32 -12.37 8.63 9.14
CA ARG A 32 -12.57 9.94 9.76
C ARG A 32 -12.35 9.91 11.28
N GLU A 33 -12.84 8.85 11.94
CA GLU A 33 -12.64 8.65 13.38
C GLU A 33 -11.16 8.52 13.72
N VAL A 34 -10.46 7.60 13.04
CA VAL A 34 -9.03 7.35 13.22
C VAL A 34 -8.21 8.59 12.91
N SER A 35 -8.50 9.29 11.81
CA SER A 35 -7.75 10.48 11.40
C SER A 35 -7.82 11.58 12.45
N LYS A 36 -8.98 11.80 13.09
CA LYS A 36 -9.12 12.78 14.16
C LYS A 36 -8.15 12.50 15.31
N VAL A 37 -8.14 11.24 15.77
CA VAL A 37 -7.31 10.81 16.90
C VAL A 37 -5.82 10.88 16.54
N VAL A 38 -5.44 10.47 15.34
CA VAL A 38 -4.05 10.58 14.86
C VAL A 38 -3.60 12.03 14.82
N THR A 39 -4.44 12.95 14.35
CA THR A 39 -4.13 14.39 14.34
C THR A 39 -3.90 14.94 15.75
N GLU A 40 -4.74 14.57 16.72
CA GLU A 40 -4.56 14.99 18.12
C GLU A 40 -3.22 14.49 18.71
N VAL A 41 -2.85 13.23 18.44
CA VAL A 41 -1.56 12.67 18.87
C VAL A 41 -0.40 13.40 18.20
N LEU A 42 -0.48 13.64 16.88
CA LEU A 42 0.58 14.30 16.13
C LEU A 42 0.76 15.77 16.52
N GLN A 43 -0.30 16.48 16.92
CA GLN A 43 -0.19 17.84 17.45
C GLN A 43 0.66 17.88 18.74
N GLU A 44 0.47 16.92 19.64
CA GLU A 44 1.30 16.82 20.86
C GLU A 44 2.74 16.36 20.56
N VAL A 45 2.94 15.56 19.51
CA VAL A 45 4.28 15.25 19.00
C VAL A 45 4.96 16.51 18.47
N GLU A 46 4.27 17.29 17.64
CA GLU A 46 4.78 18.53 17.04
C GLU A 46 5.12 19.58 18.11
N ALA A 47 4.32 19.68 19.17
CA ALA A 47 4.60 20.56 20.31
C ALA A 47 5.93 20.23 21.02
N GLN A 48 6.34 18.96 21.00
CA GLN A 48 7.60 18.50 21.59
C GLN A 48 8.76 18.48 20.59
N GLU A 49 8.47 18.26 19.31
CA GLU A 49 9.43 18.16 18.23
C GLU A 49 8.83 18.75 16.93
N PRO A 50 9.04 20.06 16.66
CA PRO A 50 8.43 20.78 15.54
C PRO A 50 8.81 20.27 14.15
N ARG A 51 9.75 19.31 14.05
CA ARG A 51 10.13 18.67 12.78
C ARG A 51 9.14 17.58 12.34
N PHE A 52 8.30 17.05 13.24
CA PHE A 52 7.30 16.03 12.93
C PHE A 52 5.91 16.66 12.77
N ILE A 53 5.76 17.46 11.71
CA ILE A 53 4.51 18.17 11.39
C ILE A 53 3.52 17.19 10.77
N SER A 54 2.27 17.21 11.22
CA SER A 54 1.22 16.37 10.63
C SER A 54 0.96 16.75 9.17
N SER A 55 1.11 15.78 8.27
CA SER A 55 0.72 15.90 6.86
C SER A 55 -0.70 15.38 6.58
N LEU A 56 -1.43 14.99 7.61
CA LEU A 56 -2.72 14.31 7.49
C LEU A 56 -3.85 15.33 7.26
N ASN A 57 -4.12 15.63 5.99
CA ASN A 57 -5.17 16.57 5.59
C ASN A 57 -6.24 15.89 4.72
N GLU A 58 -7.51 16.23 4.94
CA GLU A 58 -8.62 15.78 4.10
C GLU A 58 -8.77 16.71 2.88
N THR A 59 -8.55 16.17 1.68
CA THR A 59 -8.77 16.87 0.40
C THR A 59 -9.73 16.04 -0.46
N ASN A 60 -10.82 16.64 -0.93
CA ASN A 60 -11.83 15.97 -1.77
C ASN A 60 -12.35 14.64 -1.16
N GLY A 61 -12.55 14.61 0.15
CA GLY A 61 -13.03 13.42 0.86
C GLY A 61 -12.02 12.29 0.99
N ARG A 62 -10.72 12.56 0.81
CA ARG A 62 -9.63 11.61 1.04
C ARG A 62 -8.56 12.23 1.92
N PHE A 63 -8.01 11.44 2.82
CA PHE A 63 -6.88 11.84 3.65
C PHE A 63 -5.57 11.55 2.91
N GLU A 64 -4.76 12.57 2.69
CA GLU A 64 -3.45 12.42 2.06
C GLU A 64 -2.55 11.53 2.92
N GLY A 65 -1.84 10.59 2.29
CA GLY A 65 -0.96 9.64 2.98
C GLY A 65 -1.67 8.52 3.75
N LEU A 66 -3.01 8.46 3.75
CA LEU A 66 -3.75 7.41 4.45
C LEU A 66 -4.07 6.23 3.51
N THR A 67 -3.71 5.03 3.94
CA THR A 67 -4.01 3.77 3.25
C THR A 67 -4.81 2.83 4.14
N VAL A 68 -5.89 2.27 3.61
CA VAL A 68 -6.72 1.25 4.27
C VAL A 68 -6.11 -0.14 4.07
N LYS A 69 -5.66 -0.80 5.14
CA LYS A 69 -5.11 -2.16 5.10
C LYS A 69 -6.20 -3.21 5.30
N SER A 70 -7.11 -2.99 6.24
CA SER A 70 -8.33 -3.79 6.48
C SER A 70 -9.48 -2.87 6.96
N GLU A 71 -10.61 -3.44 7.37
CA GLU A 71 -11.71 -2.67 7.97
C GLU A 71 -11.34 -2.02 9.31
N THR A 72 -10.33 -2.57 10.00
CA THR A 72 -9.88 -2.11 11.32
C THR A 72 -8.42 -1.68 11.36
N GLU A 73 -7.66 -1.86 10.27
CA GLU A 73 -6.24 -1.51 10.18
C GLU A 73 -5.97 -0.45 9.12
N PHE A 74 -5.25 0.59 9.53
CA PHE A 74 -4.90 1.75 8.71
C PHE A 74 -3.41 2.04 8.76
N GLU A 75 -2.88 2.64 7.70
CA GLU A 75 -1.52 3.18 7.66
C GLU A 75 -1.60 4.67 7.30
N VAL A 76 -0.93 5.50 8.08
CA VAL A 76 -0.82 6.95 7.86
C VAL A 76 0.63 7.27 7.61
N VAL A 77 0.92 7.76 6.41
CA VAL A 77 2.25 8.24 6.06
C VAL A 77 2.42 9.67 6.58
N LEU A 78 3.39 9.86 7.46
CA LEU A 78 3.81 11.16 7.97
C LEU A 78 4.93 11.71 7.09
N TYR A 79 4.60 12.64 6.20
CA TYR A 79 5.57 13.26 5.31
C TYR A 79 6.45 14.24 6.07
N LEU A 80 7.73 13.89 6.19
CA LEU A 80 8.76 14.73 6.77
C LEU A 80 9.16 15.84 5.78
N ASN A 81 9.74 16.93 6.31
CA ASN A 81 10.34 17.99 5.50
C ASN A 81 11.35 17.42 4.49
N GLN A 82 11.56 18.13 3.37
CA GLN A 82 12.38 17.64 2.25
C GLN A 82 13.73 17.05 2.70
N MET A 83 14.13 15.95 2.06
CA MET A 83 15.40 15.26 2.36
C MET A 83 16.64 16.14 2.16
N GLY A 84 16.57 17.22 1.36
CA GLY A 84 17.62 18.24 1.29
C GLY A 84 18.95 17.72 0.75
N VAL A 85 19.97 17.61 1.61
CA VAL A 85 21.39 17.36 1.23
C VAL A 85 21.73 15.88 0.95
N PHE A 86 20.75 14.98 1.03
CA PHE A 86 20.92 13.56 0.78
C PHE A 86 20.68 13.21 -0.69
N ASN A 87 21.52 12.32 -1.22
CA ASN A 87 21.29 11.62 -2.47
C ASN A 87 20.48 10.35 -2.20
N PHE A 88 19.48 10.10 -3.03
CA PHE A 88 18.81 8.82 -3.13
C PHE A 88 19.72 7.79 -3.80
N VAL A 89 19.92 6.63 -3.18
CA VAL A 89 20.75 5.54 -3.69
C VAL A 89 19.93 4.25 -3.70
N ASP A 90 19.68 3.73 -4.89
CA ASP A 90 19.05 2.44 -5.16
C ASP A 90 19.99 1.58 -6.00
N ASP A 91 20.72 0.69 -5.32
CA ASP A 91 21.66 -0.26 -5.91
C ASP A 91 21.12 -1.69 -5.96
N GLY A 92 19.88 -1.91 -5.50
CA GLY A 92 19.23 -3.22 -5.46
C GLY A 92 19.76 -4.18 -4.39
N THR A 93 20.63 -3.75 -3.47
CA THR A 93 21.20 -4.61 -2.42
C THR A 93 20.12 -5.22 -1.52
N ILE A 94 19.11 -4.42 -1.18
CA ILE A 94 17.96 -4.84 -0.37
C ILE A 94 16.70 -4.70 -1.25
N PRO A 95 16.02 -5.81 -1.60
CA PRO A 95 14.83 -5.74 -2.43
C PRO A 95 13.77 -4.77 -1.87
N GLY A 96 13.34 -3.84 -2.73
CA GLY A 96 12.32 -2.84 -2.41
C GLY A 96 12.73 -1.76 -1.44
N CYS A 97 14.01 -1.64 -1.13
CA CYS A 97 14.53 -0.65 -0.21
C CYS A 97 15.64 0.17 -0.87
N ALA A 98 15.85 1.37 -0.35
CA ALA A 98 16.88 2.30 -0.80
C ALA A 98 17.53 2.97 0.41
N VAL A 99 18.65 3.65 0.20
CA VAL A 99 19.34 4.41 1.25
C VAL A 99 19.46 5.88 0.86
N LEU A 100 19.49 6.74 1.87
CA LEU A 100 19.78 8.16 1.73
C LEU A 100 21.20 8.41 2.22
N LYS A 101 22.08 8.91 1.36
CA LYS A 101 23.49 9.17 1.67
C LYS A 101 23.83 10.63 1.48
N LEU A 102 24.59 11.23 2.39
CA LEU A 102 25.06 12.60 2.23
C LEU A 102 25.76 12.79 0.88
N SER A 103 25.36 13.84 0.15
CA SER A 103 26.03 14.24 -1.09
C SER A 103 27.48 14.70 -0.84
N ASP A 104 27.72 15.34 0.30
CA ASP A 104 29.03 15.80 0.76
C ASP A 104 29.04 15.77 2.30
N GLY A 105 30.07 15.19 2.91
CA GLY A 105 30.22 15.11 4.36
C GLY A 105 30.24 16.47 5.05
N ARG A 106 30.68 17.53 4.36
CA ARG A 106 30.68 18.91 4.88
C ARG A 106 29.27 19.47 5.08
N LYS A 107 28.27 18.93 4.36
CA LYS A 107 26.86 19.34 4.48
C LYS A 107 26.14 18.65 5.64
N ARG A 108 26.83 17.82 6.44
CA ARG A 108 26.22 17.09 7.57
C ARG A 108 25.49 18.01 8.55
N SER A 109 26.12 19.11 8.95
CA SER A 109 25.54 20.10 9.88
C SER A 109 24.41 20.93 9.27
N MET A 110 24.26 20.93 7.94
CA MET A 110 23.15 21.61 7.26
C MET A 110 21.87 20.77 7.24
N SER A 111 21.93 19.48 7.62
CA SER A 111 20.77 18.61 7.64
C SER A 111 19.90 18.89 8.88
N LEU A 112 18.58 18.98 8.68
CA LEU A 112 17.60 19.02 9.76
C LEU A 112 17.60 17.74 10.63
N TRP A 113 18.21 16.67 10.13
CA TRP A 113 18.15 15.32 10.72
C TRP A 113 19.55 14.85 11.15
N VAL A 114 20.43 15.79 11.51
CA VAL A 114 21.87 15.57 11.73
C VAL A 114 22.18 14.45 12.72
N GLU A 115 21.39 14.32 13.79
CA GLU A 115 21.55 13.32 14.84
C GLU A 115 21.21 11.90 14.38
N PHE A 116 20.45 11.77 13.28
CA PHE A 116 20.06 10.48 12.71
C PHE A 116 21.02 10.01 11.60
N ILE A 117 22.06 10.79 11.30
CA ILE A 117 23.08 10.45 10.31
C ILE A 117 24.11 9.50 10.95
N THR A 118 24.36 8.36 10.32
CA THR A 118 25.38 7.41 10.76
C THR A 118 26.80 7.95 10.56
N ALA A 119 27.80 7.30 11.17
CA ALA A 119 29.20 7.67 10.96
C ALA A 119 29.61 7.61 9.47
N SER A 120 29.03 6.67 8.71
CA SER A 120 29.24 6.49 7.28
C SER A 120 28.42 7.45 6.39
N GLY A 121 27.64 8.36 6.98
CA GLY A 121 26.92 9.40 6.25
C GLY A 121 25.55 8.99 5.70
N TYR A 122 24.95 7.89 6.18
CA TYR A 122 23.59 7.48 5.82
C TYR A 122 22.56 8.05 6.77
N LEU A 123 21.41 8.49 6.26
CA LEU A 123 20.28 8.87 7.11
C LEU A 123 19.51 7.61 7.53
N SER A 124 19.53 7.32 8.83
CA SER A 124 18.94 6.10 9.37
C SER A 124 17.42 6.20 9.51
N ALA A 125 16.71 5.39 8.70
CA ALA A 125 15.26 5.20 8.84
C ALA A 125 14.91 4.74 10.27
N ARG A 126 15.63 3.74 10.78
CA ARG A 126 15.42 3.15 12.11
C ARG A 126 15.57 4.17 13.23
N LYS A 127 16.63 4.99 13.23
CA LYS A 127 16.84 5.99 14.28
C LYS A 127 15.75 7.05 14.28
N ILE A 128 15.30 7.50 13.10
CA ILE A 128 14.15 8.41 12.97
C ILE A 128 12.89 7.77 13.56
N ARG A 129 12.59 6.52 13.18
CA ARG A 129 11.41 5.81 13.70
C ARG A 129 11.47 5.59 15.19
N SER A 130 12.63 5.22 15.74
CA SER A 130 12.81 5.03 17.19
C SER A 130 12.60 6.33 17.96
N ARG A 131 13.13 7.46 17.47
CA ARG A 131 12.87 8.77 18.08
C ARG A 131 11.39 9.14 17.99
N PHE A 132 10.78 8.95 16.82
CA PHE A 132 9.37 9.23 16.60
C PHE A 132 8.46 8.36 17.49
N GLN A 133 8.77 7.07 17.65
CA GLN A 133 8.06 6.17 18.56
C GLN A 133 8.09 6.66 20.01
N ALA A 134 9.26 7.11 20.49
CA ALA A 134 9.39 7.65 21.84
C ALA A 134 8.57 8.93 22.04
N LEU A 135 8.53 9.82 21.04
CA LEU A 135 7.70 11.02 21.07
C LEU A 135 6.21 10.65 21.10
N VAL A 136 5.76 9.71 20.25
CA VAL A 136 4.37 9.26 20.22
C VAL A 136 3.97 8.60 21.54
N ALA A 137 4.85 7.80 22.16
CA ALA A 137 4.59 7.23 23.49
C ALA A 137 4.28 8.31 24.52
N GLN A 138 5.13 9.34 24.59
CA GLN A 138 4.94 10.48 25.50
C GLN A 138 3.67 11.29 25.15
N SER A 139 3.38 11.46 23.87
CA SER A 139 2.18 12.16 23.41
C SER A 139 0.89 11.42 23.76
N CYS A 140 0.88 10.09 23.69
CA CYS A 140 -0.30 9.30 24.10
C CYS A 140 -0.62 9.43 25.60
N GLU A 141 0.38 9.66 26.45
CA GLU A 141 0.18 9.88 27.89
C GLU A 141 -0.40 11.28 28.20
N LYS A 142 -0.07 12.27 27.35
CA LYS A 142 -0.44 13.68 27.52
C LYS A 142 -1.71 14.07 26.76
N CYS A 143 -2.04 13.40 25.66
CA CYS A 143 -3.18 13.80 24.81
C CYS A 143 -4.52 13.67 25.56
N PRO A 144 -5.53 14.50 25.20
CA PRO A 144 -6.91 14.32 25.67
C PRO A 144 -7.46 12.92 25.36
N CYS A 145 -6.90 12.29 24.33
CA CYS A 145 -7.26 10.97 23.82
C CYS A 145 -6.70 9.77 24.62
N ARG A 146 -5.94 10.01 25.71
CA ARG A 146 -5.23 8.97 26.46
C ARG A 146 -6.09 7.81 26.97
N SER A 147 -7.39 8.03 27.17
CA SER A 147 -8.30 7.00 27.68
C SER A 147 -8.70 5.96 26.64
N TYR A 148 -8.47 6.24 25.36
CA TYR A 148 -8.86 5.37 24.24
C TYR A 148 -7.78 5.22 23.17
N VAL A 149 -6.55 5.66 23.46
CA VAL A 149 -5.38 5.51 22.58
C VAL A 149 -4.24 4.88 23.34
N GLN A 150 -3.66 3.83 22.77
CA GLN A 150 -2.50 3.15 23.32
C GLN A 150 -1.45 2.90 22.24
N LEU A 151 -0.18 3.21 22.51
CA LEU A 151 0.92 2.76 21.67
C LEU A 151 1.20 1.27 21.90
N LEU A 152 1.31 0.48 20.83
CA LEU A 152 1.77 -0.90 20.89
C LEU A 152 3.29 -0.94 21.09
N THR A 153 3.75 -1.67 22.11
CA THR A 153 5.15 -1.68 22.55
C THR A 153 5.93 -2.94 22.15
N ASP A 154 5.26 -3.92 21.53
CA ASP A 154 5.82 -5.19 21.07
C ASP A 154 6.51 -5.11 19.71
N THR A 155 6.68 -3.90 19.16
CA THR A 155 7.22 -3.66 17.83
C THR A 155 8.07 -2.37 17.79
N SER A 156 9.00 -2.27 16.83
CA SER A 156 9.72 -1.00 16.55
C SER A 156 8.89 -0.03 15.70
N GLU A 157 7.72 -0.46 15.24
CA GLU A 157 6.79 0.33 14.45
C GLU A 157 5.93 1.24 15.35
N VAL A 158 5.53 2.40 14.83
CA VAL A 158 4.62 3.29 15.57
C VAL A 158 3.18 2.88 15.28
N ARG A 159 2.64 2.01 16.13
CA ARG A 159 1.26 1.52 16.00
C ARG A 159 0.40 1.95 17.17
N LEU A 160 -0.67 2.66 16.88
CA LEU A 160 -1.69 3.05 17.85
C LEU A 160 -2.85 2.06 17.83
N ARG A 161 -3.30 1.63 18.99
CA ARG A 161 -4.60 1.01 19.21
C ARG A 161 -5.58 2.10 19.64
N ILE A 162 -6.67 2.25 18.90
CA ILE A 162 -7.71 3.26 19.12
C ILE A 162 -9.03 2.56 19.44
N HIS A 163 -9.67 2.93 20.55
CA HIS A 163 -10.92 2.35 21.05
C HIS A 163 -10.92 0.81 21.14
N ASP A 164 -9.77 0.20 21.42
CA ASP A 164 -9.55 -1.26 21.40
C ASP A 164 -10.03 -1.99 20.13
N LYS A 165 -10.23 -1.23 19.06
CA LYS A 165 -10.85 -1.71 17.82
C LYS A 165 -9.96 -1.49 16.61
N PHE A 166 -9.37 -0.30 16.50
CA PHE A 166 -8.62 0.10 15.33
C PHE A 166 -7.13 0.05 15.61
N ILE A 167 -6.35 -0.43 14.64
CA ILE A 167 -4.89 -0.35 14.65
C ILE A 167 -4.44 0.63 13.57
N VAL A 168 -3.61 1.59 13.94
CA VAL A 168 -3.13 2.64 13.05
C VAL A 168 -1.62 2.69 13.06
N HIS A 169 -1.02 2.42 11.92
CA HIS A 169 0.42 2.45 11.74
C HIS A 169 0.84 3.81 11.18
N ILE A 170 1.56 4.62 11.96
CA ILE A 170 2.05 5.94 11.53
C ILE A 170 3.50 5.80 11.07
N VAL A 171 3.78 6.18 9.82
CA VAL A 171 5.05 5.86 9.15
C VAL A 171 5.74 7.14 8.70
N PRO A 172 6.86 7.55 9.34
CA PRO A 172 7.68 8.65 8.83
C PRO A 172 8.19 8.36 7.43
N ALA A 173 8.11 9.35 6.54
CA ALA A 173 8.49 9.17 5.14
C ALA A 173 9.03 10.44 4.49
N PHE A 174 9.78 10.27 3.41
CA PHE A 174 10.10 11.35 2.47
C PHE A 174 9.43 11.10 1.13
N ARG A 175 8.94 12.19 0.51
CA ARG A 175 8.44 12.18 -0.86
C ARG A 175 9.59 12.36 -1.85
N CYS A 176 9.66 11.51 -2.86
CA CYS A 176 10.63 11.53 -3.95
C CYS A 176 9.92 11.86 -5.27
N ALA A 177 9.39 13.09 -5.37
CA ALA A 177 8.71 13.57 -6.58
C ALA A 177 9.71 13.81 -7.73
N GLY A 178 9.30 13.53 -8.97
CA GLY A 178 10.13 13.70 -10.17
C GLY A 178 11.35 12.75 -10.25
N LEU A 179 11.45 11.79 -9.34
CA LEU A 179 12.48 10.76 -9.32
C LEU A 179 11.85 9.40 -9.60
N TRP A 180 12.57 8.53 -10.31
CA TRP A 180 12.17 7.15 -10.52
C TRP A 180 13.30 6.20 -10.13
N PRO A 181 13.04 5.18 -9.29
CA PRO A 181 14.10 4.34 -8.75
C PRO A 181 14.67 3.41 -9.82
N ARG A 182 15.97 3.11 -9.72
CA ARG A 182 16.69 2.26 -10.69
C ARG A 182 16.11 0.85 -10.74
N SER A 183 15.76 0.29 -9.60
CA SER A 183 15.10 -1.02 -9.46
C SER A 183 13.76 -1.10 -10.20
N ALA A 184 13.08 0.04 -10.40
CA ALA A 184 11.84 0.15 -11.18
C ALA A 184 12.04 0.73 -12.60
N SER A 185 13.28 1.03 -13.01
CA SER A 185 13.58 1.68 -14.31
C SER A 185 13.20 0.85 -15.54
N HIS A 186 13.10 -0.48 -15.37
CA HIS A 186 12.67 -1.40 -16.41
C HIS A 186 11.20 -1.21 -16.80
N TRP A 187 10.41 -0.50 -15.99
CA TRP A 187 9.02 -0.19 -16.26
C TRP A 187 8.87 1.07 -17.15
N PRO A 188 7.98 1.05 -18.17
CA PRO A 188 7.03 -0.01 -18.52
C PRO A 188 7.66 -1.20 -19.26
N TYR A 189 7.13 -2.41 -19.04
CA TYR A 189 7.54 -3.59 -19.81
C TYR A 189 7.03 -3.50 -21.26
N SER A 190 7.94 -3.43 -22.22
CA SER A 190 7.62 -3.54 -23.65
C SER A 190 7.55 -5.02 -24.05
N SER A 191 6.47 -5.71 -23.66
CA SER A 191 6.31 -7.14 -23.98
C SER A 191 5.63 -7.40 -25.33
N THR A 192 4.89 -6.43 -25.89
CA THR A 192 4.21 -6.59 -27.18
C THR A 192 4.35 -5.37 -28.08
N GLN A 193 4.77 -5.60 -29.34
CA GLN A 193 4.88 -4.57 -30.39
C GLN A 193 3.55 -3.90 -30.78
N PHE A 194 2.39 -4.45 -30.35
CA PHE A 194 1.09 -4.11 -30.92
C PHE A 194 0.13 -3.36 -29.98
N SER A 195 0.40 -3.30 -28.67
CA SER A 195 -0.32 -2.43 -27.73
C SER A 195 0.50 -2.25 -26.46
N ILE A 196 0.65 -1.01 -26.00
CA ILE A 196 1.40 -0.67 -24.78
C ILE A 196 0.41 -0.01 -23.82
N TRP A 197 0.11 -0.69 -22.72
CA TRP A 197 -0.48 -0.05 -21.55
C TRP A 197 0.60 0.12 -20.48
N PRO A 198 0.67 1.29 -19.83
CA PRO A 198 -0.15 2.47 -20.08
C PRO A 198 0.37 3.31 -21.25
N SER A 199 -0.42 4.31 -21.68
CA SER A 199 0.02 5.25 -22.73
C SER A 199 1.30 6.02 -22.32
N PRO A 200 2.13 6.47 -23.29
CA PRO A 200 3.35 7.22 -22.97
C PRO A 200 3.12 8.44 -22.06
N ASN A 201 2.01 9.15 -22.24
CA ASN A 201 1.64 10.29 -21.38
C ASN A 201 1.36 9.85 -19.94
N GLN A 202 0.67 8.71 -19.75
CA GLN A 202 0.46 8.14 -18.42
C GLN A 202 1.77 7.66 -17.79
N VAL A 203 2.69 7.06 -18.57
CA VAL A 203 4.03 6.69 -18.07
C VAL A 203 4.76 7.91 -17.52
N ASN A 204 4.77 9.01 -18.28
CA ASN A 204 5.41 10.25 -17.85
C ASN A 204 4.77 10.80 -16.58
N ASN A 205 3.43 10.83 -16.50
CA ASN A 205 2.72 11.31 -15.31
C ASN A 205 3.04 10.44 -14.08
N VAL A 206 3.05 9.12 -14.23
CA VAL A 206 3.38 8.17 -13.15
C VAL A 206 4.83 8.35 -12.68
N LYS A 207 5.79 8.54 -13.59
CA LYS A 207 7.18 8.80 -13.22
C LYS A 207 7.37 10.18 -12.58
N ASN A 208 6.61 11.18 -13.01
CA ASN A 208 6.62 12.53 -12.44
C ASN A 208 6.02 12.57 -11.03
N GLU A 209 4.95 11.80 -10.79
CA GLU A 209 4.38 11.59 -9.44
C GLU A 209 5.46 11.08 -8.47
N GLY A 210 6.33 10.20 -8.97
CA GLY A 210 7.46 9.66 -8.24
C GLY A 210 7.05 8.55 -7.28
N PHE A 211 7.68 8.52 -6.11
CA PHE A 211 7.46 7.50 -5.09
C PHE A 211 7.78 8.06 -3.70
N ASN A 212 7.49 7.27 -2.68
CA ASN A 212 7.82 7.59 -1.30
C ASN A 212 8.84 6.61 -0.74
N ILE A 213 9.65 7.06 0.20
CA ILE A 213 10.53 6.21 1.00
C ILE A 213 10.07 6.24 2.46
N LEU A 214 9.75 5.05 2.97
CA LEU A 214 9.09 4.84 4.26
C LEU A 214 10.07 4.31 5.29
N SER A 215 10.04 4.87 6.49
CA SER A 215 10.73 4.29 7.64
C SER A 215 9.87 3.21 8.28
N LYS A 216 10.02 1.98 7.79
CA LYS A 216 9.25 0.81 8.20
C LYS A 216 10.15 -0.44 8.20
N GLU A 217 9.80 -1.46 8.98
CA GLU A 217 10.50 -2.74 8.93
C GLU A 217 10.26 -3.46 7.60
N SER A 218 11.34 -3.95 7.00
CA SER A 218 11.28 -4.83 5.83
C SER A 218 11.56 -6.27 6.23
N ILE A 219 10.81 -7.20 5.66
CA ILE A 219 11.10 -8.62 5.84
C ILE A 219 12.47 -9.01 5.27
N TYR A 220 12.98 -8.26 4.30
CA TYR A 220 14.31 -8.46 3.72
C TYR A 220 15.44 -7.92 4.62
N MET A 221 15.11 -7.27 5.74
CA MET A 221 16.09 -6.74 6.71
C MET A 221 16.10 -7.51 8.04
N LYS A 222 15.20 -8.47 8.29
CA LYS A 222 15.00 -9.09 9.62
C LYS A 222 16.25 -9.75 10.19
N ASP A 223 17.06 -10.41 9.37
CA ASP A 223 18.27 -11.10 9.83
C ASP A 223 19.51 -10.20 9.89
N LYS A 224 19.37 -8.92 9.53
CA LYS A 224 20.48 -7.97 9.37
C LYS A 224 20.44 -6.82 10.37
N GLN A 225 19.79 -7.02 11.52
CA GLN A 225 19.56 -5.97 12.53
C GLN A 225 20.84 -5.29 13.05
N ALA A 226 22.01 -5.95 12.96
CA ALA A 226 23.29 -5.41 13.40
C ALA A 226 24.12 -4.70 12.30
N SER A 227 23.69 -4.70 11.03
CA SER A 227 24.43 -4.07 9.93
C SER A 227 23.83 -2.74 9.48
N SER A 228 24.60 -1.96 8.70
CA SER A 228 24.19 -0.70 8.06
C SER A 228 22.95 -0.82 7.16
N GLU A 229 22.51 -2.04 6.84
CA GLU A 229 21.30 -2.32 6.07
C GLU A 229 20.01 -2.09 6.88
N GLY A 230 20.12 -2.07 8.21
CA GLY A 230 19.04 -1.73 9.12
C GLY A 230 18.56 -0.28 9.08
N ASP A 231 19.25 0.56 8.31
CA ASP A 231 19.03 2.00 8.15
C ASP A 231 18.33 2.36 6.84
N ALA A 232 18.02 1.37 6.00
CA ALA A 232 17.37 1.55 4.71
C ALA A 232 15.87 1.90 4.83
N TRP A 233 15.36 2.50 3.76
CA TRP A 233 14.00 2.98 3.63
C TRP A 233 13.24 2.12 2.62
N ILE A 234 11.99 1.78 2.92
CA ILE A 234 11.14 0.99 2.00
C ILE A 234 10.55 1.90 0.93
N MET A 235 10.64 1.50 -0.34
CA MET A 235 9.98 2.22 -1.43
C MET A 235 8.48 1.91 -1.47
N SER A 236 7.67 2.94 -1.68
CA SER A 236 6.20 2.86 -1.81
C SER A 236 5.74 3.70 -2.99
N PHE A 237 4.89 3.12 -3.84
CA PHE A 237 4.41 3.73 -5.09
C PHE A 237 2.91 4.02 -5.04
N THR A 238 2.34 4.21 -3.85
CA THR A 238 0.88 4.21 -3.64
C THR A 238 0.15 5.20 -4.57
N GLU A 239 0.68 6.40 -4.70
CA GLU A 239 0.16 7.48 -5.55
C GLU A 239 0.32 7.17 -7.04
N ALA A 240 1.51 6.70 -7.44
CA ALA A 240 1.82 6.31 -8.81
C ALA A 240 0.91 5.17 -9.31
N GLU A 241 0.67 4.16 -8.47
CA GLU A 241 -0.29 3.09 -8.73
C GLU A 241 -1.73 3.59 -8.76
N ASP A 242 -2.10 4.51 -7.86
CA ASP A 242 -3.43 5.10 -7.83
C ASP A 242 -3.73 5.92 -9.09
N HIS A 243 -2.70 6.53 -9.69
CA HIS A 243 -2.76 7.21 -10.98
C HIS A 243 -2.99 6.22 -12.13
N LEU A 244 -2.34 5.05 -12.12
CA LEU A 244 -2.55 4.01 -13.14
C LEU A 244 -3.98 3.47 -13.15
N LEU A 245 -4.63 3.41 -11.98
CA LEU A 245 -5.97 2.83 -11.83
C LEU A 245 -7.13 3.82 -12.01
N GLN A 246 -6.88 5.08 -12.42
CA GLN A 246 -7.92 6.12 -12.46
C GLN A 246 -9.00 5.88 -13.52
N ASN A 247 -8.64 5.27 -14.66
CA ASN A 247 -9.51 5.18 -15.82
C ASN A 247 -10.37 3.90 -15.83
N GLY A 248 -11.57 4.03 -16.39
CA GLY A 248 -12.50 2.92 -16.57
C GLY A 248 -12.98 2.29 -15.26
N THR A 249 -13.26 0.99 -15.30
CA THR A 249 -13.79 0.21 -14.18
C THR A 249 -12.68 -0.33 -13.27
N ARG A 250 -11.42 0.03 -13.46
CA ARG A 250 -10.26 -0.49 -12.68
C ARG A 250 -10.41 -0.33 -11.16
N ARG A 251 -10.80 0.87 -10.69
CA ARG A 251 -11.08 1.13 -9.26
C ARG A 251 -12.36 0.44 -8.76
N LYS A 252 -13.37 0.27 -9.63
CA LYS A 252 -14.59 -0.50 -9.33
C LYS A 252 -14.24 -1.98 -9.13
N CYS A 253 -13.42 -2.54 -10.01
CA CYS A 253 -12.84 -3.89 -9.92
C CYS A 253 -12.11 -4.10 -8.59
N LEU A 254 -11.18 -3.19 -8.25
CA LEU A 254 -10.47 -3.25 -6.97
C LEU A 254 -11.44 -3.23 -5.77
N SER A 255 -12.45 -2.37 -5.80
CA SER A 255 -13.42 -2.27 -4.71
C SER A 255 -14.24 -3.55 -4.54
N ILE A 256 -14.63 -4.19 -5.65
CA ILE A 256 -15.34 -5.48 -5.65
C ILE A 256 -14.45 -6.57 -5.09
N LEU A 257 -13.20 -6.71 -5.58
CA LEU A 257 -12.25 -7.73 -5.12
C LEU A 257 -11.96 -7.62 -3.63
N LYS A 258 -11.73 -6.40 -3.12
CA LYS A 258 -11.55 -6.19 -1.68
C LYS A 258 -12.75 -6.66 -0.87
N THR A 259 -13.96 -6.36 -1.36
CA THR A 259 -15.21 -6.75 -0.68
C THR A 259 -15.43 -8.27 -0.72
N LEU A 260 -15.12 -8.91 -1.86
CA LEU A 260 -15.18 -10.36 -2.00
C LEU A 260 -14.19 -11.04 -1.05
N CYS A 261 -12.94 -10.59 -1.00
CA CYS A 261 -11.95 -11.14 -0.09
C CYS A 261 -12.39 -10.95 1.38
N ASP A 262 -12.71 -9.73 1.82
CA ASP A 262 -13.08 -9.49 3.22
C ASP A 262 -14.26 -10.36 3.71
N ARG A 263 -15.17 -10.75 2.81
CA ARG A 263 -16.35 -11.57 3.14
C ARG A 263 -16.14 -13.08 3.06
N ASN A 264 -15.14 -13.53 2.30
CA ASN A 264 -14.99 -14.95 1.95
C ASN A 264 -13.65 -15.55 2.39
N PHE A 265 -12.69 -14.71 2.79
CA PHE A 265 -11.31 -15.11 3.06
C PHE A 265 -11.01 -14.89 4.56
N ASP A 266 -10.92 -15.97 5.31
CA ASP A 266 -10.57 -15.91 6.74
C ASP A 266 -9.06 -15.70 6.93
N ALA A 267 -8.67 -14.59 7.55
CA ALA A 267 -7.29 -14.32 8.01
C ALA A 267 -6.19 -14.67 6.97
N THR A 268 -6.37 -14.23 5.73
CA THR A 268 -5.54 -14.71 4.61
C THR A 268 -4.27 -13.89 4.37
N PRO A 269 -3.25 -14.48 3.72
CA PRO A 269 -2.10 -13.73 3.20
C PRO A 269 -2.45 -12.74 2.08
N VAL A 270 -3.69 -12.73 1.57
CA VAL A 270 -4.14 -11.87 0.46
C VAL A 270 -4.53 -10.50 1.00
N THR A 271 -3.60 -9.55 0.89
CA THR A 271 -3.86 -8.17 1.31
C THR A 271 -4.53 -7.36 0.20
N ASN A 272 -5.15 -6.23 0.57
CA ASN A 272 -5.61 -5.21 -0.37
C ASN A 272 -4.53 -4.77 -1.38
N TYR A 273 -3.26 -4.85 -0.99
CA TYR A 273 -2.12 -4.49 -1.83
C TYR A 273 -1.83 -5.57 -2.89
N VAL A 274 -1.91 -6.86 -2.52
CA VAL A 274 -1.82 -7.98 -3.49
C VAL A 274 -2.87 -7.83 -4.57
N LEU A 275 -4.13 -7.55 -4.19
CA LEU A 275 -5.22 -7.32 -5.15
C LEU A 275 -4.93 -6.13 -6.08
N LYS A 276 -4.41 -5.03 -5.53
CA LYS A 276 -4.03 -3.85 -6.32
C LYS A 276 -2.93 -4.18 -7.33
N SER A 277 -1.89 -4.90 -6.92
CA SER A 277 -0.80 -5.32 -7.81
C SER A 277 -1.29 -6.26 -8.93
N LEU A 278 -2.19 -7.19 -8.63
CA LEU A 278 -2.75 -8.08 -9.64
C LEU A 278 -3.60 -7.35 -10.68
N ILE A 279 -4.34 -6.29 -10.29
CA ILE A 279 -5.06 -5.46 -11.26
C ILE A 279 -4.10 -4.75 -12.21
N LEU A 280 -2.96 -4.26 -11.71
CA LEU A 280 -1.96 -3.61 -12.56
C LEU A 280 -1.40 -4.58 -13.59
N TYR A 281 -1.09 -5.82 -13.20
CA TYR A 281 -0.72 -6.87 -14.16
C TYR A 281 -1.85 -7.25 -15.12
N GLU A 282 -3.11 -7.25 -14.65
CA GLU A 282 -4.25 -7.50 -15.53
C GLU A 282 -4.43 -6.39 -16.57
N CYS A 283 -4.09 -5.14 -16.23
CA CYS A 283 -4.09 -4.04 -17.18
C CYS A 283 -3.02 -4.19 -18.26
N GLU A 284 -1.86 -4.80 -17.96
CA GLU A 284 -0.86 -5.12 -19.00
C GLU A 284 -1.37 -6.21 -19.96
N LYS A 285 -2.13 -7.19 -19.47
CA LYS A 285 -2.74 -8.24 -20.31
C LYS A 285 -3.92 -7.74 -21.15
N HIS A 286 -4.63 -6.74 -20.63
CA HIS A 286 -5.83 -6.14 -21.22
C HIS A 286 -5.62 -4.63 -21.38
N PRO A 287 -4.75 -4.23 -22.33
CA PRO A 287 -4.22 -2.87 -22.41
C PRO A 287 -5.25 -1.86 -22.92
N ASN A 288 -6.32 -2.29 -23.59
CA ASN A 288 -7.24 -1.39 -24.25
C ASN A 288 -8.32 -0.86 -23.30
N GLU A 289 -8.66 0.42 -23.39
CA GLU A 289 -9.65 1.05 -22.49
C GLU A 289 -11.05 0.44 -22.59
N HIS A 290 -11.43 -0.11 -23.75
CA HIS A 290 -12.73 -0.79 -23.92
C HIS A 290 -12.81 -2.12 -23.16
N GLU A 291 -11.69 -2.71 -22.76
CA GLU A 291 -11.67 -3.92 -21.89
C GLU A 291 -11.90 -3.57 -20.42
N TRP A 292 -12.00 -2.28 -20.11
CA TRP A 292 -12.26 -1.70 -18.79
C TRP A 292 -13.42 -0.69 -18.81
N SER A 293 -14.30 -0.70 -19.82
CA SER A 293 -15.33 0.33 -19.98
C SER A 293 -16.67 0.00 -19.35
N ASP A 294 -17.02 -1.28 -19.19
CA ASP A 294 -18.37 -1.69 -18.81
C ASP A 294 -18.40 -2.88 -17.82
N GLU A 295 -19.60 -3.22 -17.35
CA GLU A 295 -19.82 -4.29 -16.39
C GLU A 295 -19.61 -5.70 -16.95
N GLN A 296 -19.74 -5.89 -18.25
CA GLN A 296 -19.55 -7.21 -18.87
C GLN A 296 -18.08 -7.56 -18.87
N THR A 297 -17.26 -6.65 -19.39
CA THR A 297 -15.79 -6.75 -19.39
C THR A 297 -15.24 -6.79 -17.97
N LEU A 298 -15.85 -6.05 -17.03
CA LEU A 298 -15.49 -6.11 -15.61
C LEU A 298 -15.63 -7.52 -15.00
N GLY A 299 -16.66 -8.28 -15.38
CA GLY A 299 -16.82 -9.67 -14.96
C GLY A 299 -15.66 -10.56 -15.41
N ASP A 300 -15.24 -10.41 -16.66
CA ASP A 300 -14.09 -11.13 -17.21
C ASP A 300 -12.79 -10.73 -16.50
N ARG A 301 -12.60 -9.44 -16.22
CA ARG A 301 -11.43 -8.95 -15.45
C ARG A 301 -11.39 -9.55 -14.04
N LEU A 302 -12.52 -9.57 -13.34
CA LEU A 302 -12.61 -10.16 -12.00
C LEU A 302 -12.19 -11.64 -12.01
N ASN A 303 -12.70 -12.42 -12.98
CA ASN A 303 -12.34 -13.82 -13.15
C ASN A 303 -10.84 -14.00 -13.47
N GLY A 304 -10.31 -13.21 -14.41
CA GLY A 304 -8.89 -13.24 -14.77
C GLY A 304 -7.97 -12.97 -13.58
N ILE A 305 -8.30 -11.96 -12.78
CA ILE A 305 -7.54 -11.59 -11.58
C ILE A 305 -7.61 -12.67 -10.50
N LEU A 306 -8.79 -13.25 -10.25
CA LEU A 306 -8.93 -14.33 -9.27
C LEU A 306 -8.17 -15.60 -9.70
N LEU A 307 -8.25 -15.97 -10.99
CA LEU A 307 -7.45 -17.08 -11.52
C LEU A 307 -5.94 -16.80 -11.41
N GLN A 308 -5.51 -15.57 -11.67
CA GLN A 308 -4.12 -15.17 -11.47
C GLN A 308 -3.71 -15.23 -9.99
N LEU A 309 -4.59 -14.82 -9.07
CA LEU A 309 -4.35 -14.91 -7.63
C LEU A 309 -4.16 -16.37 -7.20
N ILE A 310 -4.98 -17.30 -7.68
CA ILE A 310 -4.85 -18.74 -7.42
C ILE A 310 -3.49 -19.24 -7.90
N SER A 311 -3.10 -18.87 -9.12
CA SER A 311 -1.78 -19.23 -9.67
C SER A 311 -0.64 -18.68 -8.80
N CYS A 312 -0.70 -17.41 -8.39
CA CYS A 312 0.30 -16.82 -7.51
C CYS A 312 0.38 -17.52 -6.14
N LEU A 313 -0.76 -17.89 -5.55
CA LEU A 313 -0.83 -18.58 -4.26
C LEU A 313 -0.24 -19.99 -4.36
N GLN A 314 -0.61 -20.75 -5.40
CA GLN A 314 -0.08 -22.10 -5.66
C GLN A 314 1.42 -22.09 -5.98
N CYS A 315 1.88 -21.09 -6.74
CA CYS A 315 3.30 -20.88 -7.02
C CYS A 315 4.06 -20.26 -5.83
N ARG A 316 3.35 -19.84 -4.78
CA ARG A 316 3.90 -19.20 -3.57
C ARG A 316 4.74 -17.95 -3.89
N LYS A 317 4.35 -17.22 -4.94
CA LYS A 317 5.06 -16.05 -5.43
C LYS A 317 4.08 -15.06 -6.05
N CYS A 318 4.13 -13.82 -5.57
CA CYS A 318 3.40 -12.70 -6.15
C CYS A 318 4.36 -11.51 -6.26
N PRO A 319 4.98 -11.24 -7.43
CA PRO A 319 5.90 -10.13 -7.57
C PRO A 319 5.18 -8.78 -7.37
N HIS A 320 5.89 -7.81 -6.80
CA HIS A 320 5.45 -6.42 -6.76
C HIS A 320 5.50 -5.82 -8.17
N TYR A 321 4.47 -5.07 -8.55
CA TYR A 321 4.29 -4.55 -9.91
C TYR A 321 5.50 -3.77 -10.45
N PHE A 322 5.95 -2.72 -9.74
CA PHE A 322 7.13 -1.94 -10.15
C PHE A 322 8.48 -2.53 -9.74
N LEU A 323 8.50 -3.53 -8.84
CA LEU A 323 9.72 -4.04 -8.21
C LEU A 323 9.73 -5.57 -8.26
N PRO A 324 10.01 -6.20 -9.40
CA PRO A 324 9.89 -7.65 -9.58
C PRO A 324 10.75 -8.50 -8.62
N SER A 325 11.79 -7.92 -8.03
CA SER A 325 12.62 -8.55 -7.00
C SER A 325 11.94 -8.65 -5.63
N VAL A 326 10.86 -7.90 -5.40
CA VAL A 326 10.05 -7.94 -4.19
C VAL A 326 8.90 -8.92 -4.39
N ASP A 327 8.88 -9.99 -3.59
CA ASP A 327 7.74 -10.91 -3.49
C ASP A 327 6.81 -10.49 -2.35
N LEU A 328 5.53 -10.25 -2.69
CA LEU A 328 4.46 -9.85 -1.76
C LEU A 328 4.02 -10.99 -0.84
N PHE A 329 4.31 -12.24 -1.18
CA PHE A 329 4.06 -13.40 -0.31
C PHE A 329 5.27 -13.80 0.54
N LYS A 330 6.39 -13.07 0.45
CA LYS A 330 7.56 -13.34 1.27
C LYS A 330 7.20 -13.34 2.76
N GLY A 331 7.59 -14.41 3.45
CA GLY A 331 7.37 -14.60 4.88
C GLY A 331 5.97 -15.05 5.29
N LYS A 332 5.06 -15.27 4.35
CA LYS A 332 3.81 -15.95 4.62
C LYS A 332 4.06 -17.46 4.71
N SER A 333 3.35 -18.14 5.60
CA SER A 333 3.51 -19.59 5.76
C SER A 333 2.90 -20.32 4.55
N VAL A 334 3.52 -21.42 4.15
CA VAL A 334 3.01 -22.29 3.07
C VAL A 334 1.56 -22.70 3.32
N GLN A 335 1.24 -23.10 4.55
CA GLN A 335 -0.10 -23.49 4.95
C GLN A 335 -1.13 -22.37 4.74
N SER A 336 -0.77 -21.12 5.05
CA SER A 336 -1.67 -19.97 4.85
C SER A 336 -1.92 -19.69 3.36
N LEU A 337 -0.90 -19.86 2.51
CA LEU A 337 -1.01 -19.69 1.06
C LEU A 337 -1.87 -20.80 0.44
N ASP A 338 -1.65 -22.06 0.84
CA ASP A 338 -2.43 -23.20 0.36
C ASP A 338 -3.91 -23.10 0.80
N CYS A 339 -4.17 -22.62 2.02
CA CYS A 339 -5.54 -22.35 2.50
C CYS A 339 -6.24 -21.26 1.67
N ALA A 340 -5.56 -20.13 1.46
CA ALA A 340 -6.08 -19.04 0.64
C ALA A 340 -6.30 -19.46 -0.82
N ALA A 341 -5.45 -20.33 -1.38
CA ALA A 341 -5.64 -20.86 -2.73
C ALA A 341 -6.94 -21.66 -2.84
N LYS A 342 -7.24 -22.49 -1.83
CA LYS A 342 -8.49 -23.28 -1.77
C LYS A 342 -9.72 -22.38 -1.66
N GLN A 343 -9.71 -21.40 -0.75
CA GLN A 343 -10.80 -20.42 -0.59
C GLN A 343 -11.02 -19.62 -1.88
N CYS A 344 -9.93 -19.12 -2.49
CA CYS A 344 -9.99 -18.36 -3.74
C CYS A 344 -10.54 -19.21 -4.90
N TRP A 345 -10.14 -20.48 -5.00
CA TRP A 345 -10.70 -21.39 -6.00
C TRP A 345 -12.19 -21.68 -5.77
N GLN A 346 -12.61 -21.91 -4.52
CA GLN A 346 -14.03 -22.11 -4.20
C GLN A 346 -14.88 -20.90 -4.60
N LEU A 347 -14.45 -19.69 -4.24
CA LEU A 347 -15.10 -18.45 -4.62
C LEU A 347 -15.17 -18.29 -6.15
N THR A 348 -14.03 -18.45 -6.83
CA THR A 348 -13.93 -18.29 -8.30
C THR A 348 -14.81 -19.30 -9.01
N ARG A 349 -14.82 -20.55 -8.55
CA ARG A 349 -15.67 -21.61 -9.10
C ARG A 349 -17.15 -21.28 -8.95
N GLU A 350 -17.58 -20.77 -7.79
CA GLU A 350 -18.96 -20.33 -7.58
C GLU A 350 -19.33 -19.20 -8.54
N MET A 351 -18.45 -18.22 -8.73
CA MET A 351 -18.66 -17.11 -9.67
C MET A 351 -18.75 -17.56 -11.14
N LEU A 352 -18.00 -18.59 -11.53
CA LEU A 352 -18.01 -19.13 -12.90
C LEU A 352 -19.22 -20.02 -13.19
N ILE A 353 -19.71 -20.76 -12.19
CA ILE A 353 -20.79 -21.75 -12.38
C ILE A 353 -22.17 -21.15 -12.09
N ASN A 354 -22.30 -20.37 -11.01
CA ASN A 354 -23.57 -19.85 -10.54
C ASN A 354 -23.80 -18.39 -10.97
N ARG A 355 -24.79 -18.18 -11.84
CA ARG A 355 -25.17 -16.85 -12.35
C ARG A 355 -25.79 -15.92 -11.29
N GLN A 356 -26.12 -16.45 -10.11
CA GLN A 356 -26.64 -15.72 -8.95
C GLN A 356 -25.69 -15.86 -7.74
N CYS A 357 -24.40 -16.12 -7.98
CA CYS A 357 -23.40 -16.25 -6.91
C CYS A 357 -23.42 -15.04 -5.97
N PHE A 358 -23.53 -13.83 -6.52
CA PHE A 358 -23.50 -12.58 -5.75
C PHE A 358 -24.62 -12.39 -4.75
N ASP A 359 -25.75 -13.07 -4.90
CA ASP A 359 -26.86 -13.01 -3.93
C ASP A 359 -26.44 -13.69 -2.59
N LYS A 360 -25.47 -14.61 -2.66
CA LYS A 360 -24.97 -15.41 -1.53
C LYS A 360 -23.61 -14.93 -1.00
N LEU A 361 -22.86 -14.15 -1.78
CA LEU A 361 -21.47 -13.75 -1.52
C LEU A 361 -21.32 -12.49 -0.64
#